data_AF-A0A7X5FRI2-F1
#
_entry.id   AF-A0A7X5FRI2-F1
#
_cell.length_a   1.000
_cell.length_b   1.000
_cell.length_c   1.000
_cell.angle_alpha   90.00
_cell.angle_beta   90.00
_cell.angle_gamma   90.00
#
_symmetry.space_group_name_H-M   'P 1'
#
loop_
_entity.id
_entity.type
_entity.pdbx_description
1 polymer ?
#
loop_
_entity_poly.entity_id
_entity_poly.type
_entity_poly.pdbx_seq_one_letter_code
_entity_poly.pdbx_strand_id
1 'polypeptide(L)'
;MDLGTSLRKNARDEITVLSIIALSVQEVYKNITGNTVSVKSVQIKGKKIFIKTDNKLINSELSLLVGNIHEILDMKITKLGFPSLKNMTLSFI
;
A
#
# COMPACT_ATOMS: atom_id res chain seq x y z
N MET A 1 25.66 17.44 2.45
CA MET A 1 24.21 17.19 2.29
C MET A 1 23.59 17.31 3.67
N ASP A 2 22.69 18.27 3.88
CA ASP A 2 22.13 18.59 5.20
C ASP A 2 21.20 17.49 5.72
N LEU A 3 21.40 17.05 6.96
CA LEU A 3 20.64 15.94 7.58
C LEU A 3 19.13 16.23 7.58
N GLY A 4 18.77 17.50 7.79
CA GLY A 4 17.38 17.97 7.79
C GLY A 4 16.71 17.94 6.42
N THR A 5 17.47 17.96 5.31
CA THR A 5 16.92 17.86 3.95
C THR A 5 16.68 16.40 3.59
N SER A 6 17.59 15.51 3.99
CA SER A 6 17.43 14.06 3.82
C SER A 6 16.27 13.50 4.64
N LEU A 7 16.10 13.93 5.90
CA LEU A 7 14.98 13.52 6.75
C LEU A 7 13.62 13.96 6.18
N ARG A 8 13.54 15.20 5.69
CA ARG A 8 12.31 15.73 5.06
C ARG A 8 11.98 15.02 3.75
N LYS A 9 12.99 14.67 2.96
CA LYS A 9 12.82 13.88 1.74
C LYS A 9 12.27 12.48 2.06
N ASN A 10 12.88 11.79 3.02
CA ASN A 10 12.45 10.44 3.42
C ASN A 10 11.02 10.44 4.00
N ALA A 11 10.67 11.43 4.83
CA ALA A 11 9.31 11.55 5.36
C ALA A 11 8.27 11.80 4.26
N ARG A 12 8.62 12.59 3.23
CA ARG A 12 7.75 12.84 2.08
C ARG A 12 7.57 11.60 1.21
N ASP A 13 8.66 10.87 0.99
CA ASP A 13 8.68 9.62 0.25
C ASP A 13 7.82 8.57 0.95
N GLU A 14 7.90 8.49 2.28
CA GLU A 14 7.07 7.59 3.11
C GLU A 14 5.57 7.92 3.01
N ILE A 15 5.18 9.19 3.13
CA ILE A 15 3.77 9.61 2.97
C ILE A 15 3.26 9.28 1.56
N THR A 16 4.09 9.51 0.55
CA THR A 16 3.76 9.23 -0.86
C THR A 16 3.51 7.73 -1.05
N VAL A 17 4.40 6.90 -0.53
CA VAL A 17 4.29 5.44 -0.52
C VAL A 17 3.00 4.96 0.17
N LEU A 18 2.72 5.45 1.37
CA LEU A 18 1.51 5.08 2.11
C LEU A 18 0.23 5.47 1.35
N SER A 19 0.25 6.63 0.69
CA SER A 19 -0.88 7.11 -0.13
C SER A 19 -1.08 6.25 -1.37
N ILE A 20 0.01 5.85 -2.05
CA ILE A 20 -0.05 4.96 -3.22
C ILE A 20 -0.63 3.61 -2.84
N ILE A 21 -0.22 3.04 -1.70
CA ILE A 21 -0.76 1.78 -1.20
C ILE A 21 -2.26 1.92 -0.94
N ALA A 22 -2.68 2.96 -0.20
CA ALA A 22 -4.09 3.19 0.11
C ALA A 22 -4.94 3.30 -1.16
N LEU A 23 -4.53 4.12 -2.12
CA LEU A 23 -5.23 4.30 -3.40
C LEU A 23 -5.27 3.02 -4.22
N SER A 24 -4.17 2.27 -4.27
CA SER A 24 -4.09 1.03 -5.05
C SER A 24 -4.99 -0.06 -4.45
N VAL A 25 -5.07 -0.14 -3.12
CA VAL A 25 -6.02 -1.04 -2.43
C VAL A 25 -7.47 -0.69 -2.80
N GLN A 26 -7.82 0.60 -2.78
CA GLN A 26 -9.17 1.06 -3.14
C GLN A 26 -9.51 0.75 -4.60
N GLU A 27 -8.57 1.03 -5.51
CA GLU A 27 -8.69 0.77 -6.95
C GLU A 27 -8.89 -0.73 -7.22
N VAL A 28 -8.03 -1.57 -6.64
CA VAL A 28 -8.10 -3.03 -6.81
C VAL A 28 -9.38 -3.60 -6.23
N TYR A 29 -9.77 -3.19 -5.02
CA TYR A 29 -11.00 -3.69 -4.40
C TYR A 29 -12.23 -3.32 -5.21
N LYS A 30 -12.29 -2.07 -5.72
CA LYS A 30 -13.37 -1.63 -6.60
C LYS A 30 -13.40 -2.42 -7.91
N ASN A 31 -12.25 -2.74 -8.48
CA ASN A 31 -12.18 -3.52 -9.73
C ASN A 31 -12.63 -4.98 -9.53
N ILE A 32 -12.35 -5.59 -8.37
CA ILE A 32 -12.72 -6.99 -8.10
C ILE A 32 -14.19 -7.12 -7.68
N THR A 33 -14.65 -6.25 -6.78
CA THR A 33 -15.94 -6.42 -6.09
C THR A 33 -17.03 -5.48 -6.60
N GLY A 34 -16.69 -4.46 -7.38
CA GLY A 34 -17.59 -3.36 -7.73
C GLY A 34 -17.86 -2.38 -6.57
N ASN A 35 -17.41 -2.69 -5.35
CA ASN A 35 -17.64 -1.90 -4.15
C ASN A 35 -16.42 -1.04 -3.79
N THR A 36 -16.65 0.06 -3.09
CA THR A 36 -15.57 0.89 -2.54
C THR A 36 -15.21 0.41 -1.13
N VAL A 37 -13.93 0.13 -0.91
CA VAL A 37 -13.38 -0.04 0.44
C VAL A 37 -12.78 1.28 0.90
N SER A 38 -13.05 1.68 2.14
CA SER A 38 -12.39 2.81 2.77
C SER A 38 -11.19 2.30 3.57
N VAL A 39 -10.00 2.85 3.27
CA VAL A 39 -8.74 2.55 3.96
C VAL A 39 -8.55 3.59 5.05
N LYS A 40 -8.68 3.18 6.31
CA LYS A 40 -8.51 4.05 7.50
C LYS A 40 -7.05 4.39 7.75
N SER A 41 -6.16 3.44 7.60
CA SER A 41 -4.73 3.65 7.81
C SER A 41 -3.89 2.62 7.09
N VAL A 42 -2.76 3.06 6.56
CA VAL A 42 -1.68 2.18 6.10
C VAL A 42 -0.50 2.40 7.03
N GLN A 43 0.10 1.33 7.54
CA GLN A 43 1.30 1.38 8.36
C GLN A 43 2.33 0.41 7.82
N ILE A 44 3.57 0.86 7.67
CA ILE A 44 4.69 -0.03 7.33
C ILE A 44 5.45 -0.32 8.62
N LYS A 45 5.55 -1.59 9.00
CA LYS A 45 6.42 -2.02 10.10
C LYS A 45 7.36 -3.11 9.60
N GLY A 46 8.64 -2.78 9.50
CA GLY A 46 9.64 -3.67 8.94
C GLY A 46 9.30 -4.02 7.49
N LYS A 47 9.13 -5.31 7.21
CA LYS A 47 8.74 -5.83 5.89
C LYS A 47 7.24 -6.05 5.72
N LYS A 48 6.40 -5.62 6.67
CA LYS A 48 4.94 -5.81 6.60
C LYS A 48 4.21 -4.49 6.43
N ILE A 49 3.26 -4.47 5.51
CA ILE A 49 2.33 -3.37 5.29
C ILE A 49 1.00 -3.76 5.92
N PHE A 50 0.59 -2.99 6.92
CA PHE A 50 -0.67 -3.15 7.63
C PHE A 50 -1.71 -2.20 7.06
N ILE A 51 -2.79 -2.74 6.54
CA ILE A 51 -3.87 -1.97 5.93
C ILE A 51 -5.11 -2.17 6.81
N LYS A 52 -5.56 -1.08 7.43
CA LYS A 52 -6.80 -1.07 8.21
C LYS A 52 -7.93 -0.54 7.35
N THR A 53 -8.98 -1.33 7.20
CA THR A 53 -10.17 -0.95 6.42
C THR A 53 -11.37 -0.75 7.35
N ASP A 54 -12.37 -0.01 6.87
CA ASP A 54 -13.64 0.19 7.60
C ASP A 54 -14.47 -1.08 7.69
N ASN A 55 -14.48 -1.85 6.60
CA ASN A 55 -15.20 -3.10 6.51
C ASN A 55 -14.24 -4.28 6.65
N LYS A 56 -14.71 -5.31 7.36
CA LYS A 56 -14.00 -6.58 7.48
C LYS A 56 -14.09 -7.28 6.12
N LEU A 57 -12.94 -7.40 5.46
CA LEU A 57 -12.84 -8.07 4.16
C LEU A 57 -13.07 -9.58 4.33
N ILE A 58 -13.80 -10.19 3.41
CA ILE A 58 -14.04 -11.64 3.42
C ILE A 58 -12.73 -12.34 2.97
N ASN A 59 -12.40 -13.49 3.54
CA ASN A 59 -11.13 -14.21 3.24
C ASN A 59 -10.91 -14.50 1.74
N SER A 60 -12.00 -14.73 0.98
CA SER A 60 -11.96 -14.90 -0.48
C SER A 60 -11.54 -13.62 -1.21
N GLU A 61 -12.05 -12.47 -0.76
CA GLU A 61 -11.71 -11.15 -1.31
C GLU A 61 -10.27 -10.75 -0.94
N LEU A 62 -9.83 -11.08 0.27
CA LEU A 62 -8.47 -10.81 0.75
C LEU A 62 -7.40 -11.48 -0.11
N SER A 63 -7.58 -12.75 -0.45
CA SER A 63 -6.60 -13.50 -1.26
C SER A 63 -6.45 -12.90 -2.66
N LEU A 64 -7.57 -12.52 -3.29
CA LEU A 64 -7.57 -11.84 -4.58
C LEU A 64 -6.95 -10.43 -4.49
N LEU A 65 -7.21 -9.70 -3.39
CA LEU A 65 -6.60 -8.40 -3.16
C LEU A 65 -5.10 -8.49 -3.03
N VAL A 66 -4.60 -9.40 -2.20
CA VAL A 66 -3.16 -9.52 -1.90
C VAL A 66 -2.38 -9.80 -3.18
N GLY A 67 -2.86 -10.69 -4.05
CA GLY A 67 -2.21 -11.00 -5.33
C GLY A 67 -2.17 -9.78 -6.26
N ASN A 68 -3.33 -9.18 -6.52
CA ASN A 68 -3.45 -8.07 -7.46
C ASN A 68 -2.76 -6.77 -6.97
N ILE A 69 -2.76 -6.53 -5.65
CA ILE A 69 -2.06 -5.38 -5.08
C ILE A 69 -0.54 -5.54 -5.22
N HIS A 70 0.02 -6.74 -5.06
CA HIS A 70 1.46 -6.93 -5.26
C HIS A 70 1.87 -6.59 -6.70
N GLU A 71 1.14 -7.06 -7.71
CA GLU A 71 1.44 -6.74 -9.11
C GLU A 71 1.36 -5.23 -9.40
N ILE A 72 0.29 -4.57 -8.92
CA ILE A 72 0.10 -3.13 -9.14
C ILE A 72 1.14 -2.32 -8.37
N LEU A 73 1.46 -2.71 -7.15
CA LEU A 73 2.53 -2.09 -6.40
C LEU A 73 3.84 -2.25 -7.15
N ASP A 74 4.23 -3.45 -7.59
CA ASP A 74 5.47 -3.68 -8.33
C ASP A 74 5.57 -2.81 -9.60
N MET A 75 4.46 -2.67 -10.34
CA MET A 75 4.39 -1.75 -11.49
C MET A 75 4.56 -0.28 -11.08
N LYS A 76 3.80 0.20 -10.09
CA LYS A 76 3.82 1.61 -9.66
C LYS A 76 5.16 1.96 -9.00
N ILE A 77 5.74 1.05 -8.22
CA ILE A 77 7.05 1.17 -7.57
C ILE A 77 8.17 1.30 -8.59
N THR A 78 8.18 0.43 -9.61
CA THR A 78 9.21 0.47 -10.66
C THR A 78 9.17 1.78 -11.42
N LYS A 79 7.96 2.31 -11.67
CA LYS A 79 7.75 3.57 -12.37
C LYS A 79 8.09 4.80 -11.52
N LEU A 80 7.89 4.73 -10.20
CA LEU A 80 8.07 5.85 -9.27
C LEU A 80 9.40 5.82 -8.50
N GLY A 81 10.17 4.72 -8.58
CA GLY A 81 11.50 4.61 -7.98
C GLY A 81 11.52 4.31 -6.49
N PHE A 82 10.57 3.51 -5.97
CA PHE A 82 10.47 3.17 -4.54
C PHE A 82 10.82 1.69 -4.22
N PRO A 83 12.08 1.25 -4.40
CA PRO A 83 12.47 -0.17 -4.33
C PRO A 83 12.23 -0.82 -2.95
N SER A 84 12.06 -0.02 -1.90
CA SER A 84 11.79 -0.49 -0.53
C SER A 84 10.51 -1.32 -0.40
N LEU A 85 9.56 -1.15 -1.31
CA LEU A 85 8.25 -1.82 -1.25
C LEU A 85 8.19 -3.19 -1.93
N LYS A 86 9.15 -3.54 -2.79
CA LYS A 86 9.14 -4.75 -3.65
C LYS A 86 9.10 -6.08 -2.88
N ASN A 87 9.60 -6.09 -1.65
CA ASN A 87 9.71 -7.30 -0.82
C ASN A 87 8.83 -7.24 0.44
N MET A 88 7.80 -6.38 0.43
CA MET A 88 6.92 -6.22 1.60
C MET A 88 5.71 -7.15 1.52
N THR A 89 5.32 -7.70 2.66
CA THR A 89 4.12 -8.55 2.79
C THR A 89 2.91 -7.71 3.21
N LEU A 90 1.78 -7.87 2.53
CA LEU A 90 0.53 -7.20 2.89
C LEU A 90 -0.18 -7.93 4.03
N SER A 91 -0.75 -7.19 4.97
CA SER A 91 -1.53 -7.71 6.10
C SER A 91 -2.72 -6.79 6.33
N PHE A 92 -3.93 -7.32 6.22
CA PHE A 92 -5.17 -6.58 6.47
C PHE A 92 -5.61 -6.82 7.91
N ILE A 93 -5.88 -5.74 8.66
CA ILE A 93 -6.31 -5.77 10.07
C ILE A 93 -7.67 -5.09 10.23
#